data_AF-A0A7C9TBS0-F1
#
_entry.id   AF-A0A7C9TBS0-F1
#
_cell.length_a   1.000
_cell.length_b   1.000
_cell.length_c   1.000
_cell.angle_alpha   90.00
_cell.angle_beta   90.00
_cell.angle_gamma   90.00
#
_symmetry.space_group_name_H-M   'P 1'
#
loop_
_entity.id
_entity.type
_entity.pdbx_description
1 polymer ?
#
loop_
_entity_poly.entity_id
_entity_poly.type
_entity_poly.pdbx_seq_one_letter_code
_entity_poly.pdbx_strand_id
1 'polypeptide(L)'
;MFNHRLILLATPNKIGVLDWRPGHMHWLGEFSDNAKGLAAFRQVIEKHASLPVLLVVDTVDEDYRSEIMPHVQGHSRDELLARKLKQVFRNARFTGAWLQKRETTGRRDDRYLLAALTDTDWLMPWLSVLHRAQVPLSGITPLAKACQHLLVKLRVQETHILLACRLNSSLRLSYYHDGMLRFSRLIGGDSPTQLPGNAADEIAKTQLYLTGQRILPREARLHVLLLDPSGQLDSARAQLNADPAFSTRLIQLSTLGHALRIPEDFLAATPEVASLAAIAGEAIQLNLAPPELLQRHTEFRWRRNLHAAAGLIAMLGVGITSAYWLQAQDLNDQTQQLAQQRQQNNARHQTIVASFPVQTAAPEQLAQTVTLARQLDAPQPNAMGLFAAVGQAMDAAPDITLNTLEWVDDTLTPSGQINVNIDASLATFDGNYRAAMQRIERFISRLQAVPGVFEVRLRSSPVNADSSSTLSGKTFGPDTAEAPEVRFGLSLTYREAPP
;
A
#
# COMPACT_ATOMS: atom_id res chain seq x y z
N MET A 1 24.73 0.01 18.13
CA MET A 1 25.95 -0.10 17.28
C MET A 1 26.12 1.07 16.29
N PHE A 2 25.42 2.20 16.43
CA PHE A 2 25.13 3.09 15.28
C PHE A 2 26.07 4.29 15.03
N ASN A 3 27.08 4.50 15.88
CA ASN A 3 27.92 5.71 15.87
C ASN A 3 29.41 5.40 16.07
N HIS A 4 29.90 4.27 15.54
CA HIS A 4 31.34 3.98 15.53
C HIS A 4 32.01 4.72 14.37
N ARG A 5 33.04 5.53 14.65
CA ARG A 5 33.79 6.29 13.64
C ARG A 5 35.23 6.52 14.10
N LEU A 6 36.13 6.75 13.15
CA LEU A 6 37.47 7.26 13.44
C LEU A 6 37.47 8.79 13.36
N ILE A 7 38.19 9.43 14.27
CA ILE A 7 38.42 10.87 14.25
C ILE A 7 39.91 11.10 14.21
N LEU A 8 40.36 11.80 13.18
CA LEU A 8 41.75 12.09 12.95
C LEU A 8 42.02 13.53 13.32
N LEU A 9 43.13 13.80 13.99
CA LEU A 9 43.65 15.15 14.20
C LEU A 9 44.92 15.30 13.38
N ALA A 10 44.85 16.05 12.29
CA ALA A 10 45.98 16.29 11.41
C ALA A 10 46.59 17.67 11.67
N THR A 11 47.89 17.68 11.92
CA THR A 11 48.75 18.86 11.96
C THR A 11 49.82 18.72 10.89
N PRO A 12 50.56 19.78 10.53
CA PRO A 12 51.65 19.68 9.56
C PRO A 12 52.69 18.60 9.89
N ASN A 13 52.94 18.34 11.17
CA ASN A 13 54.03 17.46 11.62
C ASN A 13 53.55 16.06 12.05
N LYS A 14 52.26 15.88 12.36
CA LYS A 14 51.73 14.60 12.86
C LYS A 14 50.24 14.42 12.58
N ILE A 15 49.77 13.17 12.61
CA ILE A 15 48.36 12.81 12.64
C ILE A 15 48.05 11.91 13.83
N GLY A 16 47.09 12.30 14.66
CA GLY A 16 46.55 11.51 15.76
C GLY A 16 45.28 10.76 15.34
N VAL A 17 45.06 9.57 15.88
CA VAL A 17 43.91 8.71 15.51
C VAL A 17 43.13 8.32 16.76
N LEU A 18 41.88 8.78 16.84
CA LEU A 18 40.93 8.40 17.87
C LEU A 18 39.90 7.43 17.30
N ASP A 19 39.85 6.21 17.87
CA ASP A 19 38.69 5.33 17.70
C ASP A 19 37.57 5.78 18.64
N TRP A 20 36.45 6.21 18.08
CA TRP A 20 35.33 6.74 18.85
C TRP A 20 34.06 5.91 18.69
N ARG A 21 33.49 5.54 19.83
CA ARG A 21 32.14 4.99 19.98
C ARG A 21 31.41 5.73 21.10
N PRO A 22 30.08 5.81 21.08
CA PRO A 22 29.34 6.36 22.22
C PRO A 22 29.70 5.60 23.50
N GLY A 23 30.26 6.29 24.48
CA GLY A 23 30.66 5.73 25.78
C GLY A 23 32.03 5.03 25.81
N HIS A 24 32.68 4.80 24.66
CA HIS A 24 34.01 4.17 24.61
C HIS A 24 34.90 4.86 23.59
N MET A 25 36.09 5.24 23.99
CA MET A 25 37.07 5.87 23.11
C MET A 25 38.43 5.23 23.34
N HIS A 26 39.20 5.09 22.27
CA HIS A 26 40.55 4.54 22.34
C HIS A 26 41.49 5.34 21.45
N TRP A 27 42.59 5.82 22.02
CA TRP A 27 43.62 6.49 21.25
C TRP A 27 44.49 5.45 20.57
N LEU A 28 44.40 5.37 19.24
CA LEU A 28 45.13 4.38 18.44
C LEU A 28 46.59 4.78 18.20
N GLY A 29 46.93 6.06 18.42
CA GLY A 29 48.29 6.56 18.39
C GLY A 29 48.45 7.86 17.59
N GLU A 30 49.69 8.37 17.63
CA GLU A 30 50.15 9.51 16.86
C GLU A 30 51.22 9.08 15.87
N PHE A 31 51.16 9.63 14.67
CA PHE A 31 52.04 9.28 13.56
C PHE A 31 52.69 10.55 13.01
N SER A 32 54.02 10.60 13.02
CA SER A 32 54.80 11.69 12.45
C SER A 32 54.72 11.75 10.92
N ASP A 33 54.94 12.92 10.34
CA ASP A 33 55.00 13.23 8.91
C ASP A 33 56.11 12.54 8.08
N ASN A 34 56.94 11.69 8.71
CA ASN A 34 57.95 10.90 8.03
C ASN A 34 57.40 9.58 7.41
N ALA A 35 58.21 8.94 6.56
CA ALA A 35 57.84 7.70 5.87
C ALA A 35 57.43 6.56 6.82
N LYS A 36 58.07 6.46 8.00
CA LYS A 36 57.75 5.44 9.02
C LYS A 36 56.37 5.70 9.65
N GLY A 37 56.07 6.95 9.98
CA GLY A 37 54.78 7.37 10.52
C GLY A 37 53.65 7.16 9.50
N LEU A 38 53.88 7.53 8.24
CA LEU A 38 52.91 7.29 7.16
C LEU A 38 52.61 5.80 6.95
N ALA A 39 53.62 4.94 7.04
CA ALA A 39 53.44 3.49 6.95
C ALA A 39 52.66 2.92 8.14
N ALA A 40 52.97 3.37 9.36
CA ALA A 40 52.25 2.95 10.57
C ALA A 40 50.79 3.44 10.58
N PHE A 41 50.55 4.68 10.15
CA PHE A 41 49.20 5.21 9.95
C PHE A 41 48.40 4.36 8.96
N ARG A 42 49.01 4.00 7.82
CA ARG A 42 48.37 3.12 6.82
C ARG A 42 47.92 1.79 7.44
N GLN A 43 48.77 1.14 8.23
CA GLN A 43 48.42 -0.13 8.88
C GLN A 43 47.20 0.01 9.81
N VAL A 44 47.09 1.14 10.52
CA VAL A 44 45.93 1.40 11.40
C VAL A 44 44.67 1.65 10.58
N ILE A 45 44.77 2.44 9.51
CA ILE A 45 43.63 2.75 8.63
C ILE A 45 43.11 1.52 7.91
N GLU A 46 43.99 0.65 7.40
CA GLU A 46 43.59 -0.59 6.70
C GLU A 46 42.79 -1.53 7.62
N LYS A 47 43.14 -1.62 8.91
CA LYS A 47 42.38 -2.39 9.90
C LYS A 47 40.97 -1.85 10.15
N HIS A 48 40.73 -0.57 9.87
CA HIS A 48 39.50 0.15 10.19
C HIS A 48 38.81 0.74 8.94
N ALA A 49 39.13 0.23 7.74
CA ALA A 49 38.72 0.82 6.48
C ALA A 49 37.19 0.89 6.27
N SER A 50 36.43 0.07 6.98
CA SER A 50 34.95 0.06 6.94
C SER A 50 34.30 1.18 7.76
N LEU A 51 35.07 1.89 8.59
CA LEU A 51 34.54 2.92 9.48
C LEU A 51 34.57 4.30 8.82
N PRO A 52 33.54 5.14 9.06
CA PRO A 52 33.58 6.53 8.63
C PRO A 52 34.69 7.28 9.37
N VAL A 53 35.41 8.13 8.63
CA VAL A 53 36.49 8.97 9.15
C VAL A 53 36.05 10.43 9.17
N LEU A 54 36.28 11.14 10.26
CA LEU A 54 36.23 12.60 10.33
C LEU A 54 37.66 13.12 10.48
N LEU A 55 38.10 14.01 9.58
CA LEU A 55 39.40 14.66 9.67
C LEU A 55 39.24 16.04 10.31
N VAL A 56 39.83 16.23 11.47
CA VAL A 56 39.99 17.53 12.13
C VAL A 56 41.38 18.06 11.80
N VAL A 57 41.46 19.28 11.31
CA VAL A 57 42.73 19.91 10.90
C VAL A 57 43.11 21.03 11.86
N ASP A 58 44.36 21.02 12.30
CA ASP A 58 44.96 22.07 13.13
C ASP A 58 46.21 22.61 12.44
N THR A 59 46.08 23.77 11.79
CA THR A 59 47.16 24.43 11.05
C THR A 59 47.10 25.96 11.22
N VAL A 60 48.22 26.62 10.95
CA VAL A 60 48.34 28.09 10.87
C VAL A 60 47.70 28.65 9.59
N ASP A 61 47.61 27.84 8.55
CA ASP A 61 47.13 28.21 7.21
C ASP A 61 45.60 28.13 7.07
N GLU A 62 44.88 28.68 8.05
CA GLU A 62 43.42 28.78 8.06
C GLU A 62 42.97 30.24 7.86
N ASP A 63 42.01 30.48 6.96
CA ASP A 63 41.37 31.80 6.79
C ASP A 63 39.86 31.70 6.99
N TYR A 64 39.28 32.71 7.64
CA TYR A 64 37.87 32.80 7.99
C TYR A 64 37.29 34.14 7.54
N ARG A 65 36.19 34.09 6.79
CA ARG A 65 35.50 35.29 6.28
C ARG A 65 34.02 35.22 6.58
N SER A 66 33.52 36.28 7.23
CA SER A 66 32.09 36.43 7.48
C SER A 66 31.45 37.16 6.31
N GLU A 67 30.39 36.57 5.75
CA GLU A 67 29.69 37.11 4.59
C GLU A 67 28.19 37.12 4.83
N ILE A 68 27.51 38.13 4.30
CA ILE A 68 26.06 38.23 4.31
C ILE A 68 25.60 38.04 2.87
N MET A 69 24.71 37.09 2.66
CA MET A 69 24.27 36.67 1.33
C MET A 69 22.74 36.59 1.26
N PRO A 70 22.13 36.84 0.10
CA PRO A 70 20.70 36.65 -0.06
C PRO A 70 20.32 35.21 0.31
N HIS A 71 19.13 35.05 0.90
CA HIS A 71 18.59 33.72 1.18
C HIS A 71 18.19 33.04 -0.13
N VAL A 72 18.82 31.91 -0.43
CA VAL A 72 18.53 31.07 -1.61
C VAL A 72 18.53 29.61 -1.19
N GLN A 73 17.82 28.75 -1.93
CA GLN A 73 17.67 27.33 -1.61
C GLN A 73 18.12 26.44 -2.78
N GLY A 74 18.37 25.16 -2.47
CA GLY A 74 18.72 24.14 -3.45
C GLY A 74 19.96 24.48 -4.27
N HIS A 75 19.94 24.13 -5.55
CA HIS A 75 21.08 24.28 -6.45
C HIS A 75 21.59 25.72 -6.57
N SER A 76 20.68 26.70 -6.61
CA SER A 76 21.06 28.11 -6.69
C SER A 76 21.85 28.59 -5.46
N ARG A 77 21.59 28.00 -4.28
CA ARG A 77 22.41 28.26 -3.08
C ARG A 77 23.81 27.71 -3.26
N ASP A 78 23.92 26.48 -3.75
CA ASP A 78 25.20 25.80 -3.94
C ASP A 78 26.08 26.54 -4.97
N GLU A 79 25.50 26.99 -6.09
CA GLU A 79 26.20 27.80 -7.10
C GLU A 79 26.67 29.15 -6.54
N LEU A 80 25.80 29.85 -5.81
CA LEU A 80 26.11 31.14 -5.19
C LEU A 80 27.24 31.01 -4.17
N LEU A 81 27.20 29.96 -3.34
CA LEU A 81 28.26 29.66 -2.37
C LEU A 81 29.57 29.26 -3.07
N ALA A 82 29.52 28.37 -4.06
CA ALA A 82 30.70 27.96 -4.81
C ALA A 82 31.38 29.15 -5.51
N ARG A 83 30.61 30.04 -6.12
CA ARG A 83 31.12 31.28 -6.72
C ARG A 83 31.75 32.19 -5.67
N LYS A 84 31.09 32.39 -4.53
CA LYS A 84 31.60 33.25 -3.46
C LYS A 84 32.88 32.68 -2.83
N LEU A 85 32.95 31.37 -2.58
CA LEU A 85 34.16 30.71 -2.08
C LEU A 85 35.34 30.89 -3.04
N LYS A 86 35.14 30.70 -4.36
CA LYS A 86 36.19 30.95 -5.37
C LYS A 86 36.63 32.42 -5.44
N GLN A 87 35.69 33.35 -5.25
CA GLN A 87 35.99 34.78 -5.23
C GLN A 87 36.84 35.19 -4.01
N VAL A 88 36.49 34.66 -2.84
CA VAL A 88 37.12 35.01 -1.56
C VAL A 88 38.45 34.28 -1.39
N PHE A 89 38.49 32.97 -1.66
CA PHE A 89 39.67 32.13 -1.50
C PHE A 89 40.15 31.66 -2.87
N ARG A 90 40.99 32.48 -3.50
CA ARG A 90 41.59 32.14 -4.80
C ARG A 90 42.53 30.95 -4.61
N ASN A 91 42.41 29.94 -5.47
CA ASN A 91 43.27 28.74 -5.51
C ASN A 91 43.19 27.80 -4.29
N ALA A 92 42.40 28.11 -3.26
CA ALA A 92 42.23 27.19 -2.13
C ALA A 92 41.37 26.00 -2.53
N ARG A 93 41.91 24.78 -2.39
CA ARG A 93 41.20 23.54 -2.68
C ARG A 93 40.21 23.17 -1.60
N PHE A 94 40.59 23.37 -0.34
CA PHE A 94 39.78 22.99 0.82
C PHE A 94 39.05 24.21 1.34
N THR A 95 37.82 24.38 0.89
CA THR A 95 36.97 25.52 1.23
C THR A 95 35.62 25.04 1.70
N GLY A 96 34.98 25.79 2.59
CA GLY A 96 33.67 25.44 3.12
C GLY A 96 32.89 26.68 3.52
N ALA A 97 31.57 26.55 3.49
CA ALA A 97 30.64 27.59 3.92
C ALA A 97 29.69 27.02 4.97
N TRP A 98 29.52 27.75 6.07
CA TRP A 98 28.62 27.38 7.15
C TRP A 98 27.61 28.51 7.41
N LEU A 99 26.32 28.20 7.24
CA LEU A 99 25.22 29.11 7.59
C LEU A 99 25.11 29.21 9.11
N GLN A 100 25.40 30.39 9.67
CA GLN A 100 25.40 30.62 11.12
C GLN A 100 24.05 31.12 11.63
N LYS A 101 23.51 32.14 10.95
CA LYS A 101 22.29 32.83 11.38
C LYS A 101 21.56 33.39 10.17
N ARG A 102 20.26 33.52 10.29
CA ARG A 102 19.44 34.31 9.37
C ARG A 102 19.05 35.62 10.04
N GLU A 103 19.20 36.72 9.33
CA GLU A 103 18.80 38.03 9.82
C GLU A 103 17.27 38.09 9.98
N THR A 104 16.83 38.71 11.07
CA THR A 104 15.40 38.81 11.42
C THR A 104 14.76 40.06 10.84
N THR A 105 15.57 41.08 10.51
CA THR A 105 15.15 42.38 9.99
C THR A 105 15.66 42.58 8.56
N GLY A 106 15.09 43.56 7.84
CA GLY A 106 15.45 43.84 6.46
C GLY A 106 15.09 42.71 5.49
N ARG A 107 15.97 42.42 4.52
CA ARG A 107 15.76 41.35 3.52
C ARG A 107 15.83 39.93 4.11
N ARG A 108 16.18 39.80 5.40
CA ARG A 108 16.35 38.52 6.12
C ARG A 108 17.40 37.63 5.46
N ASP A 109 18.55 38.24 5.19
CA ASP A 109 19.70 37.61 4.56
C ASP A 109 20.35 36.57 5.47
N ASP A 110 21.08 35.65 4.84
CA ASP A 110 21.78 34.57 5.49
C ASP A 110 23.23 35.00 5.80
N ARG A 111 23.65 34.82 7.04
CA ARG A 111 25.01 35.08 7.50
C ARG A 111 25.83 33.80 7.48
N TYR A 112 26.86 33.79 6.65
CA TYR A 112 27.77 32.67 6.47
C TYR A 112 29.13 32.95 7.13
N LEU A 113 29.73 31.88 7.66
CA LEU A 113 31.16 31.80 7.87
C LEU A 113 31.75 30.97 6.73
N LEU A 114 32.54 31.62 5.90
CA LEU A 114 33.38 30.97 4.91
C LEU A 114 34.72 30.65 5.54
N ALA A 115 35.26 29.48 5.25
CA ALA A 115 36.57 29.07 5.73
C ALA A 115 37.36 28.37 4.62
N ALA A 116 38.68 28.50 4.69
CA ALA A 116 39.59 27.82 3.78
C ALA A 116 40.87 27.38 4.49
N LEU A 117 41.50 26.34 3.95
CA LEU A 117 42.90 26.03 4.22
C LEU A 117 43.73 26.54 3.03
N THR A 118 44.67 27.43 3.27
CA THR A 118 45.46 28.09 2.21
C THR A 118 46.62 27.22 1.74
N ASP A 119 47.35 26.59 2.66
CA ASP A 119 48.38 25.58 2.37
C ASP A 119 47.95 24.21 2.89
N THR A 120 47.96 23.22 2.00
CA THR A 120 47.49 21.86 2.28
C THR A 120 48.35 20.77 1.66
N ASP A 121 49.54 21.10 1.15
CA ASP A 121 50.40 20.10 0.51
C ASP A 121 50.84 19.01 1.51
N TRP A 122 51.08 19.41 2.76
CA TRP A 122 51.37 18.52 3.89
C TRP A 122 50.21 17.55 4.21
N LEU A 123 48.97 17.88 3.84
CA LEU A 123 47.79 17.06 4.12
C LEU A 123 47.61 15.96 3.07
N MET A 124 48.13 16.17 1.86
CA MET A 124 47.95 15.27 0.72
C MET A 124 48.46 13.83 0.96
N PRO A 125 49.63 13.59 1.59
CA PRO A 125 50.08 12.25 1.93
C PRO A 125 49.06 11.48 2.79
N TRP A 126 48.49 12.12 3.81
CA TRP A 126 47.48 11.51 4.68
C TRP A 126 46.19 11.18 3.94
N LEU A 127 45.67 12.13 3.15
CA LEU A 127 44.49 11.92 2.32
C LEU A 127 44.69 10.81 1.29
N SER A 128 45.90 10.68 0.74
CA SER A 128 46.22 9.61 -0.21
C SER A 128 46.15 8.21 0.41
N VAL A 129 46.43 8.07 1.71
CA VAL A 129 46.28 6.81 2.44
C VAL A 129 44.81 6.48 2.62
N LEU A 130 43.99 7.46 3.06
CA LEU A 130 42.55 7.29 3.20
C LEU A 130 41.89 6.91 1.87
N HIS A 131 42.28 7.59 0.79
CA HIS A 131 41.77 7.34 -0.55
C HIS A 131 42.14 5.93 -1.05
N ARG A 132 43.40 5.51 -0.89
CA ARG A 132 43.86 4.16 -1.29
C ARG A 132 43.15 3.05 -0.51
N ALA A 133 42.98 3.23 0.79
CA ALA A 133 42.24 2.30 1.64
C ALA A 133 40.71 2.37 1.45
N GLN A 134 40.21 3.22 0.54
CA GLN A 134 38.79 3.40 0.23
C GLN A 134 37.92 3.75 1.44
N VAL A 135 38.49 4.47 2.40
CA VAL A 135 37.82 4.78 3.67
C VAL A 135 36.75 5.85 3.48
N PRO A 136 35.54 5.70 4.05
CA PRO A 136 34.49 6.69 3.92
C PRO A 136 34.77 7.98 4.72
N LEU A 137 35.48 8.93 4.11
CA LEU A 137 35.73 10.26 4.67
C LEU A 137 34.42 11.08 4.76
N SER A 138 33.94 11.29 5.98
CA SER A 138 32.73 12.05 6.29
C SER A 138 32.87 13.56 6.10
N GLY A 139 34.08 14.09 6.28
CA GLY A 139 34.38 15.50 6.09
C GLY A 139 35.73 15.90 6.67
N ILE A 140 36.11 17.13 6.35
CA ILE A 140 37.31 17.80 6.86
C ILE A 140 36.83 19.06 7.58
N THR A 141 37.24 19.29 8.82
CA THR A 141 36.79 20.44 9.62
C THR A 141 37.93 21.02 10.44
N PRO A 142 38.01 22.35 10.64
CA PRO A 142 39.05 22.94 11.49
C PRO A 142 38.89 22.56 12.96
N LEU A 143 40.00 22.49 13.69
CA LEU A 143 40.00 22.27 15.14
C LEU A 143 39.19 23.34 15.87
N ALA A 144 39.25 24.60 15.42
CA ALA A 144 38.42 25.68 15.97
C ALA A 144 36.91 25.37 15.92
N LYS A 145 36.44 24.67 14.89
CA LYS A 145 35.04 24.26 14.83
C LYS A 145 34.75 23.13 15.82
N ALA A 146 35.67 22.19 16.01
CA ALA A 146 35.54 21.14 17.02
C ALA A 146 35.49 21.72 18.44
N CYS A 147 36.34 22.71 18.74
CA CYS A 147 36.33 23.46 19.99
C CYS A 147 35.01 24.22 20.24
N GLN A 148 34.27 24.62 19.20
CA GLN A 148 32.94 25.19 19.39
C GLN A 148 31.99 24.23 20.14
N HIS A 149 32.00 22.95 19.76
CA HIS A 149 31.19 21.94 20.43
C HIS A 149 31.65 21.68 21.86
N LEU A 150 32.94 21.90 22.14
CA LEU A 150 33.48 21.84 23.50
C LEU A 150 32.85 22.93 24.38
N LEU A 151 32.76 24.16 23.87
CA LEU A 151 32.11 25.28 24.59
C LEU A 151 30.64 25.01 24.90
N VAL A 152 29.91 24.41 23.95
CA VAL A 152 28.52 24.00 24.14
C VAL A 152 28.39 22.96 25.26
N LYS A 153 29.27 21.95 25.29
CA LYS A 153 29.28 20.92 26.34
C LYS A 153 29.66 21.49 27.71
N LEU A 154 30.54 22.49 27.73
CA LEU A 154 30.91 23.25 28.94
C LEU A 154 29.84 24.26 29.38
N ARG A 155 28.76 24.44 28.59
CA ARG A 155 27.64 25.36 28.86
C ARG A 155 28.09 26.81 29.07
N VAL A 156 29.06 27.25 28.29
CA VAL A 156 29.54 28.65 28.28
C VAL A 156 28.46 29.51 27.60
N GLN A 157 28.10 30.64 28.21
CA GLN A 157 26.97 31.48 27.77
C GLN A 157 27.37 32.91 27.39
N GLU A 158 28.63 33.27 27.64
CA GLU A 158 29.17 34.58 27.37
C GLU A 158 29.13 34.91 25.87
N THR A 159 28.76 36.15 25.53
CA THR A 159 28.59 36.58 24.13
C THR A 159 29.91 36.65 23.36
N HIS A 160 31.00 37.09 24.01
CA HIS A 160 32.31 37.30 23.40
C HIS A 160 33.34 36.41 24.08
N ILE A 161 33.61 35.24 23.49
CA ILE A 161 34.52 34.25 24.07
C ILE A 161 35.77 34.14 23.21
N LEU A 162 36.95 34.19 23.84
CA LEU A 162 38.20 33.77 23.23
C LEU A 162 38.68 32.50 23.93
N LEU A 163 38.66 31.38 23.22
CA LEU A 163 39.27 30.15 23.71
C LEU A 163 40.75 30.14 23.35
N ALA A 164 41.60 30.15 24.37
CA ALA A 164 43.03 29.95 24.26
C ALA A 164 43.36 28.50 24.63
N CYS A 165 43.54 27.66 23.61
CA CYS A 165 43.95 26.27 23.78
C CYS A 165 45.46 26.15 23.57
N ARG A 166 46.18 25.75 24.60
CA ARG A 166 47.57 25.33 24.45
C ARG A 166 47.61 23.81 24.33
N LEU A 167 48.02 23.34 23.14
CA LEU A 167 48.20 21.92 22.85
C LEU A 167 49.63 21.75 22.35
N ASN A 168 50.43 20.98 23.09
CA ASN A 168 51.88 20.87 22.91
C ASN A 168 52.56 22.25 22.93
N SER A 169 53.40 22.54 21.93
CA SER A 169 54.09 23.82 21.74
C SER A 169 53.25 24.89 21.03
N SER A 170 52.00 24.60 20.68
CA SER A 170 51.14 25.52 19.92
C SER A 170 50.09 26.19 20.79
N LEU A 171 49.78 27.45 20.49
CA LEU A 171 48.70 28.21 21.12
C LEU A 171 47.66 28.58 20.08
N ARG A 172 46.47 27.96 20.17
CA ARG A 172 45.32 28.26 19.33
C ARG A 172 44.41 29.26 20.02
N LEU A 173 44.14 30.37 19.36
CA LEU A 173 43.25 31.43 19.82
C LEU A 173 42.02 31.46 18.92
N SER A 174 40.87 31.01 19.44
CA SER A 174 39.61 30.92 18.69
C SER A 174 38.56 31.83 19.30
N TYR A 175 38.03 32.77 18.51
CA TYR A 175 37.01 33.70 18.93
C TYR A 175 35.62 33.23 18.50
N TYR A 176 34.70 33.22 19.46
CA TYR A 176 33.30 32.83 19.29
C TYR A 176 32.41 33.98 19.70
N HIS A 177 31.38 34.20 18.88
CA HIS A 177 30.30 35.14 19.15
C HIS A 177 29.00 34.37 19.28
N ASP A 178 28.31 34.51 20.42
CA ASP A 178 27.09 33.73 20.75
C ASP A 178 27.29 32.21 20.56
N GLY A 179 28.45 31.70 20.99
CA GLY A 179 28.81 30.28 20.84
C GLY A 179 29.10 29.83 19.40
N MET A 180 29.19 30.75 18.43
CA MET A 180 29.52 30.45 17.03
C MET A 180 30.91 30.95 16.67
N LEU A 181 31.72 30.10 16.01
CA LEU A 181 33.07 30.45 15.58
C LEU A 181 33.04 31.65 14.62
N ARG A 182 33.89 32.65 14.83
CA ARG A 182 34.01 33.82 13.94
C ARG A 182 35.43 34.00 13.42
N PHE A 183 36.42 33.60 14.21
CA PHE A 183 37.83 33.74 13.90
C PHE A 183 38.63 32.68 14.64
N SER A 184 39.71 32.20 14.05
CA SER A 184 40.73 31.41 14.74
C SER A 184 42.10 31.73 14.17
N ARG A 185 43.11 31.57 15.02
CA ARG A 185 44.52 31.66 14.66
C ARG A 185 45.30 30.66 15.48
N LEU A 186 46.21 29.95 14.83
CA LEU A 186 47.22 29.12 15.47
C LEU A 186 48.55 29.87 15.55
N ILE A 187 49.21 29.81 16.70
CA ILE A 187 50.57 30.30 16.91
C ILE A 187 51.43 29.07 17.15
N GLY A 188 52.31 28.75 16.19
CA GLY A 188 53.23 27.62 16.26
C GLY A 188 54.43 27.91 17.15
N GLY A 189 54.95 26.87 17.81
CA GLY A 189 56.13 26.95 18.67
C GLY A 189 57.49 26.95 17.92
N ASP A 190 57.49 26.66 16.62
CA ASP A 190 58.72 26.38 15.84
C ASP A 190 59.30 27.60 15.12
N SER A 191 58.80 28.83 15.37
CA SER A 191 59.45 30.02 14.83
C SER A 191 60.72 30.34 15.64
N PRO A 192 61.93 30.16 15.09
CA PRO A 192 63.19 30.33 15.83
C PRO A 192 63.45 31.76 16.31
N THR A 193 62.67 32.73 15.82
CA THR A 193 62.78 34.17 16.10
C THR A 193 61.82 34.68 17.17
N GLN A 194 60.88 33.87 17.65
CA GLN A 194 60.01 34.25 18.75
C GLN A 194 60.42 33.45 19.99
N LEU A 195 61.10 34.11 20.94
CA LEU A 195 61.04 33.66 22.34
C LEU A 195 59.57 33.35 22.65
N PRO A 196 59.24 32.33 23.46
CA PRO A 196 57.86 32.03 23.80
C PRO A 196 57.19 33.30 24.30
N GLY A 197 56.44 33.95 23.41
CA GLY A 197 55.76 35.19 23.69
C GLY A 197 54.82 34.88 24.84
N ASN A 198 54.83 35.72 25.86
CA ASN A 198 53.92 35.58 26.98
C ASN A 198 52.51 35.43 26.40
N ALA A 199 51.80 34.34 26.74
CA ALA A 199 50.51 34.03 26.14
C ALA A 199 49.51 35.18 26.33
N ALA A 200 49.66 35.97 27.40
CA ALA A 200 48.90 37.20 27.62
C ALA A 200 49.10 38.23 26.50
N ASP A 201 50.33 38.42 26.01
CA ASP A 201 50.64 39.38 24.94
C ASP A 201 50.01 38.95 23.62
N GLU A 202 50.05 37.64 23.30
CA GLU A 202 49.41 37.11 22.09
C GLU A 202 47.87 37.19 22.16
N ILE A 203 47.30 36.99 23.35
CA ILE A 203 45.87 37.21 23.61
C ILE A 203 45.51 38.69 23.44
N ALA A 204 46.31 39.61 23.97
CA ALA A 204 46.11 41.05 23.84
C ALA A 204 46.22 41.52 22.39
N LYS A 205 47.24 41.06 21.65
CA LYS A 205 47.38 41.31 20.20
C LYS A 205 46.16 40.81 19.42
N THR A 206 45.63 39.65 19.80
CA THR A 206 44.43 39.08 19.18
C THR A 206 43.20 39.94 19.46
N GLN A 207 43.02 40.44 20.67
CA GLN A 207 41.94 41.37 21.00
C GLN A 207 42.02 42.65 20.17
N LEU A 208 43.21 43.24 20.03
CA LEU A 208 43.44 44.43 19.22
C LEU A 208 43.11 44.17 17.74
N TYR A 209 43.52 43.02 17.21
CA TYR A 209 43.20 42.59 15.85
C TYR A 209 41.68 42.45 15.64
N LEU A 210 40.99 41.74 16.55
CA LEU A 210 39.54 41.54 16.48
C LEU A 210 38.78 42.88 16.52
N THR A 211 39.25 43.82 17.33
CA THR A 211 38.70 45.17 17.44
C THR A 211 38.97 45.98 16.17
N GLY A 212 40.20 45.90 15.63
CA GLY A 212 40.60 46.55 14.39
C GLY A 212 39.80 46.08 13.17
N GLN A 213 39.51 44.78 13.11
CA GLN A 213 38.67 44.18 12.07
C GLN A 213 37.16 44.36 12.29
N ARG A 214 36.76 45.08 13.36
CA ARG A 214 35.35 45.27 13.76
C ARG A 214 34.60 43.94 13.97
N ILE A 215 35.33 42.88 14.35
CA ILE A 215 34.79 41.57 14.72
C ILE A 215 34.36 41.59 16.19
N LEU A 216 35.14 42.26 17.03
CA LEU A 216 34.83 42.55 18.44
C LEU A 216 34.42 44.04 18.56
N PRO A 217 33.28 44.36 19.21
CA PRO A 217 32.94 45.75 19.53
C PRO A 217 33.97 46.38 20.48
N ARG A 218 34.26 47.67 20.34
CA ARG A 218 35.32 48.36 21.12
C ARG A 218 35.09 48.33 22.63
N GLU A 219 33.84 48.34 23.06
CA GLU A 219 33.45 48.35 24.48
C GLU A 219 33.15 46.94 25.01
N ALA A 220 33.24 45.91 24.17
CA ALA A 220 32.94 44.55 24.57
C ALA A 220 34.07 43.98 25.43
N ARG A 221 33.69 43.44 26.60
CA ARG A 221 34.58 42.65 27.42
C ARG A 221 34.81 41.28 26.79
N LEU A 222 36.07 40.88 26.65
CA LEU A 222 36.46 39.59 26.09
C LEU A 222 36.63 38.55 27.20
N HIS A 223 35.82 37.49 27.16
CA HIS A 223 35.89 36.37 28.09
C HIS A 223 36.89 35.34 27.56
N VAL A 224 38.07 35.27 28.17
CA VAL A 224 39.17 34.38 27.78
C VAL A 224 39.07 33.08 28.57
N LEU A 225 38.82 31.98 27.86
CA LEU A 225 38.85 30.64 28.41
C LEU A 225 40.22 30.03 28.15
N LEU A 226 40.94 29.71 29.21
CA LEU A 226 42.26 29.10 29.13
C LEU A 226 42.11 27.59 29.25
N LEU A 227 42.45 26.86 28.19
CA LEU A 227 42.57 25.40 28.21
C LEU A 227 44.05 25.05 28.06
N ASP A 228 44.67 24.66 29.17
CA ASP A 228 46.07 24.28 29.19
C ASP A 228 46.32 23.13 30.17
N PRO A 229 46.49 21.90 29.66
CA PRO A 229 46.88 20.75 30.46
C PRO A 229 48.27 20.89 31.11
N SER A 230 49.15 21.73 30.56
CA SER A 230 50.53 21.91 31.02
C SER A 230 50.70 22.99 32.09
N GLY A 231 49.66 23.78 32.37
CA GLY A 231 49.67 24.85 33.38
C GLY A 231 50.49 26.10 33.02
N GLN A 232 51.04 26.18 31.82
CA GLN A 232 51.82 27.33 31.35
C GLN A 232 50.99 28.62 31.18
N LEU A 233 49.69 28.51 30.93
CA LEU A 233 48.78 29.66 30.79
C LEU A 233 48.38 30.30 32.13
N ASP A 234 48.76 29.72 33.27
CA ASP A 234 48.39 30.25 34.59
C ASP A 234 49.01 31.63 34.86
N SER A 235 50.23 31.85 34.37
CA SER A 235 50.94 33.13 34.50
C SER A 235 50.28 34.26 33.71
N ALA A 236 49.63 33.94 32.58
CA ALA A 236 48.93 34.93 31.75
C ALA A 236 47.68 35.49 32.44
N ARG A 237 47.12 34.77 33.41
CA ARG A 237 45.85 35.09 34.07
C ARG A 237 45.91 36.42 34.83
N ALA A 238 46.98 36.65 35.58
CA ALA A 238 47.15 37.85 36.40
C ALA A 238 47.29 39.10 35.52
N GLN A 239 48.10 39.01 34.46
CA GLN A 239 48.31 40.12 33.53
C GLN A 239 47.03 40.47 32.75
N LEU A 240 46.29 39.46 32.27
CA LEU A 240 45.05 39.71 31.54
C LEU A 240 43.95 40.30 32.44
N ASN A 241 43.82 39.83 33.68
CA ASN A 241 42.81 40.36 34.61
C ASN A 241 43.13 41.77 35.13
N ALA A 242 44.35 42.26 34.95
CA ALA A 242 44.70 43.64 35.30
C ALA A 242 44.04 44.65 34.35
N ASP A 243 43.67 44.23 33.13
CA ASP A 243 42.97 45.05 32.16
C ASP A 243 41.45 44.74 32.19
N PRO A 244 40.58 45.76 32.41
CA PRO A 244 39.13 45.56 32.47
C PRO A 244 38.53 45.03 31.16
N ALA A 245 39.23 45.14 30.02
CA ALA A 245 38.80 44.60 28.74
C ALA A 245 38.72 43.07 28.75
N PHE A 246 39.40 42.39 29.68
CA PHE A 246 39.40 40.93 29.77
C PHE A 246 38.67 40.40 31.00
N SER A 247 38.25 39.15 30.90
CA SER A 247 38.02 38.30 32.05
C SER A 247 38.54 36.92 31.72
N THR A 248 39.26 36.29 32.66
CA THR A 248 39.88 35.00 32.41
C THR A 248 39.27 33.91 33.27
N ARG A 249 39.07 32.74 32.66
CA ARG A 249 38.66 31.52 33.35
C ARG A 249 39.50 30.35 32.87
N LEU A 250 40.18 29.69 33.80
CA LEU A 250 40.88 28.44 33.55
C LEU A 250 39.88 27.28 33.50
N ILE A 251 39.96 26.45 32.47
CA ILE A 251 39.19 25.23 32.34
C ILE A 251 40.01 24.10 32.97
N GLN A 252 39.55 23.61 34.12
CA GLN A 252 40.15 22.47 34.79
C GLN A 252 39.88 21.17 34.02
N LEU A 253 40.85 20.26 34.03
CA LEU A 253 40.74 18.97 33.35
C LEU A 253 39.56 18.14 33.86
N SER A 254 39.25 18.23 35.16
CA SER A 254 38.08 17.58 35.78
C SER A 254 36.75 18.10 35.24
N THR A 255 36.64 19.43 35.05
CA THR A 255 35.46 20.04 34.43
C THR A 255 35.29 19.55 32.99
N LEU A 256 36.40 19.39 32.28
CA LEU A 256 36.43 18.86 30.92
C LEU A 256 36.01 17.38 30.88
N GLY A 257 36.56 16.56 31.77
CA GLY A 257 36.24 15.14 31.93
C GLY A 257 34.76 14.92 32.21
N HIS A 258 34.18 15.67 33.15
CA HIS A 258 32.75 15.61 33.45
C HIS A 258 31.87 16.07 32.28
N ALA A 259 32.22 17.17 31.61
CA ALA A 259 31.44 17.69 30.49
C ALA A 259 31.45 16.74 29.28
N LEU A 260 32.58 16.07 29.03
CA LEU A 260 32.76 15.14 27.91
C LEU A 260 32.43 13.68 28.26
N ARG A 261 32.26 13.37 29.56
CA ARG A 261 32.16 12.00 30.10
C ARG A 261 33.39 11.15 29.75
N ILE A 262 34.56 11.71 29.96
CA ILE A 262 35.86 11.07 29.68
C ILE A 262 36.66 10.98 31.00
N PRO A 263 37.33 9.85 31.27
CA PRO A 263 38.23 9.72 32.41
C PRO A 263 39.34 10.78 32.39
N GLU A 264 39.63 11.37 33.55
CA GLU A 264 40.65 12.42 33.67
C GLU A 264 42.05 11.93 33.28
N ASP A 265 42.42 10.71 33.66
CA ASP A 265 43.71 10.10 33.30
C ASP A 265 43.93 10.02 31.78
N PHE A 266 42.85 9.72 31.04
CA PHE A 266 42.91 9.65 29.58
C PHE A 266 43.07 11.03 28.94
N LEU A 267 42.37 12.03 29.49
CA LEU A 267 42.53 13.43 29.05
C LEU A 267 43.90 14.00 29.45
N ALA A 268 44.46 13.60 30.58
CA ALA A 268 45.79 14.02 31.02
C ALA A 268 46.88 13.48 30.09
N ALA A 269 46.73 12.21 29.66
CA ALA A 269 47.65 11.59 28.71
C ALA A 269 47.51 12.16 27.29
N THR A 270 46.28 12.47 26.87
CA THR A 270 45.97 12.92 25.49
C THR A 270 44.96 14.06 25.48
N PRO A 271 45.39 15.31 25.79
CA PRO A 271 44.47 16.43 25.95
C PRO A 271 43.81 16.87 24.63
N GLU A 272 44.47 16.62 23.50
CA GLU A 272 43.95 16.88 22.15
C GLU A 272 42.60 16.17 21.90
N VAL A 273 42.37 15.03 22.57
CA VAL A 273 41.14 14.23 22.44
C VAL A 273 39.91 15.00 22.90
N ALA A 274 40.02 16.00 23.78
CA ALA A 274 38.88 16.74 24.28
C ALA A 274 38.05 17.39 23.15
N SER A 275 38.73 18.09 22.23
CA SER A 275 38.08 18.73 21.09
C SER A 275 37.54 17.70 20.08
N LEU A 276 38.27 16.60 19.88
CA LEU A 276 37.83 15.51 18.99
C LEU A 276 36.57 14.82 19.51
N ALA A 277 36.54 14.50 20.81
CA ALA A 277 35.39 13.90 21.47
C ALA A 277 34.19 14.88 21.55
N ALA A 278 34.44 16.18 21.55
CA ALA A 278 33.39 17.19 21.49
C ALA A 278 32.61 17.12 20.16
N ILE A 279 33.30 17.03 19.03
CA ILE A 279 32.70 16.96 17.69
C ILE A 279 32.28 15.54 17.28
N ALA A 280 32.78 14.52 17.98
CA ALA A 280 32.62 13.12 17.62
C ALA A 280 31.18 12.64 17.41
N GLY A 281 30.21 13.17 18.16
CA GLY A 281 28.80 12.80 18.04
C GLY A 281 27.99 13.71 17.11
N GLU A 282 28.60 14.80 16.63
CA GLU A 282 27.90 15.94 16.07
C GLU A 282 27.83 15.88 14.54
N ALA A 283 26.89 16.64 13.97
CA ALA A 283 26.81 16.84 12.53
C ALA A 283 27.86 17.86 12.07
N ILE A 284 28.55 17.56 10.97
CA ILE A 284 29.57 18.44 10.40
C ILE A 284 28.87 19.62 9.71
N GLN A 285 28.89 20.79 10.34
CA GLN A 285 28.27 22.00 9.82
C GLN A 285 29.20 22.80 8.88
N LEU A 286 30.50 22.75 9.16
CA LEU A 286 31.55 23.37 8.34
C LEU A 286 32.44 22.26 7.79
N ASN A 287 32.16 21.85 6.56
CA ASN A 287 32.95 20.85 5.84
C ASN A 287 33.81 21.55 4.78
N LEU A 288 35.12 21.35 4.87
CA LEU A 288 36.14 21.85 3.94
C LEU A 288 36.50 20.83 2.87
N ALA A 289 36.00 19.60 2.99
CA ALA A 289 36.29 18.54 2.04
C ALA A 289 35.61 18.83 0.70
N PRO A 290 36.36 18.82 -0.41
CA PRO A 290 35.75 18.92 -1.72
C PRO A 290 34.95 17.64 -2.02
N PRO A 291 33.90 17.71 -2.86
CA PRO A 291 32.91 16.64 -3.01
C PRO A 291 33.51 15.32 -3.54
N GLU A 292 34.64 15.36 -4.23
CA GLU A 292 35.34 14.17 -4.74
C GLU A 292 35.83 13.27 -3.60
N LEU A 293 36.21 13.85 -2.46
CA LEU A 293 36.66 13.09 -1.30
C LEU A 293 35.50 12.47 -0.49
N LEU A 294 34.26 12.94 -0.70
CA LEU A 294 33.08 12.52 0.06
C LEU A 294 32.31 11.36 -0.59
N GLN A 295 32.63 11.00 -1.84
CA GLN A 295 31.90 9.98 -2.61
C GLN A 295 31.84 8.63 -1.87
N ARG A 296 32.92 8.18 -1.25
CA ARG A 296 32.91 6.92 -0.48
C ARG A 296 32.03 6.99 0.75
N HIS A 297 31.92 8.16 1.38
CA HIS A 297 31.02 8.33 2.51
C HIS A 297 29.55 8.33 2.08
N THR A 298 29.20 8.88 0.92
CA THR A 298 27.84 8.79 0.39
C THR A 298 27.47 7.34 0.06
N GLU A 299 28.37 6.59 -0.59
CA GLU A 299 28.20 5.14 -0.83
C GLU A 299 28.02 4.35 0.47
N PHE A 300 28.83 4.62 1.49
CA PHE A 300 28.70 4.01 2.81
C PHE A 300 27.31 4.24 3.41
N ARG A 301 26.80 5.47 3.33
CA ARG A 301 25.44 5.80 3.79
C ARG A 301 24.37 5.09 2.97
N TRP A 302 24.51 5.03 1.65
CA TRP A 302 23.57 4.32 0.76
C TRP A 302 23.48 2.84 1.10
N ARG A 303 24.62 2.15 1.26
CA ARG A 303 24.64 0.73 1.66
C ARG A 303 23.92 0.52 2.99
N ARG A 304 24.23 1.34 4.00
CA ARG A 304 23.61 1.23 5.32
C ARG A 304 22.10 1.47 5.27
N ASN A 305 21.67 2.48 4.53
CA ASN A 305 20.25 2.80 4.38
C ASN A 305 19.51 1.70 3.60
N LEU A 306 20.13 1.13 2.57
CA LEU A 306 19.55 0.03 1.80
C LEU A 306 19.39 -1.23 2.65
N HIS A 307 20.39 -1.58 3.46
CA HIS A 307 20.27 -2.69 4.42
C HIS A 307 19.18 -2.44 5.46
N ALA A 308 19.08 -1.22 5.99
CA ALA A 308 18.02 -0.85 6.92
C ALA A 308 16.63 -0.95 6.28
N ALA A 309 16.47 -0.45 5.05
CA ALA A 309 15.22 -0.56 4.29
C ALA A 309 14.86 -2.01 3.98
N ALA A 310 15.81 -2.82 3.54
CA ALA A 310 15.61 -4.25 3.30
C ALA A 310 15.17 -5.00 4.57
N GLY A 311 15.80 -4.69 5.72
CA GLY A 311 15.40 -5.24 7.02
C GLY A 311 13.97 -4.84 7.41
N LEU A 312 13.58 -3.59 7.18
CA LEU A 312 12.23 -3.12 7.45
C LEU A 312 11.20 -3.81 6.55
N ILE A 313 11.48 -3.95 5.25
CA ILE A 313 10.63 -4.68 4.31
C ILE A 313 10.49 -6.15 4.71
N ALA A 314 11.60 -6.80 5.11
CA ALA A 314 11.57 -8.18 5.57
C ALA A 314 10.70 -8.34 6.83
N MET A 315 10.82 -7.43 7.81
CA MET A 315 9.97 -7.45 9.01
C MET A 315 8.49 -7.24 8.68
N LEU A 316 8.16 -6.33 7.76
CA LEU A 316 6.79 -6.14 7.29
C LEU A 316 6.27 -7.39 6.57
N GLY A 317 7.09 -8.01 5.72
CA GLY A 317 6.75 -9.26 5.03
C GLY A 317 6.42 -10.37 6.01
N VAL A 318 7.29 -10.59 7.01
CA VAL A 318 7.05 -11.57 8.09
C VAL A 318 5.77 -11.25 8.85
N GLY A 319 5.52 -9.98 9.18
CA GLY A 319 4.29 -9.55 9.87
C GLY A 319 3.03 -9.86 9.07
N ILE A 320 3.00 -9.52 7.78
CA ILE A 320 1.86 -9.76 6.89
C ILE A 320 1.63 -11.26 6.67
N THR A 321 2.69 -12.02 6.38
CA THR A 321 2.58 -13.47 6.20
C THR A 321 2.09 -14.15 7.48
N SER A 322 2.55 -13.71 8.65
CA SER A 322 2.08 -14.24 9.93
C SER A 322 0.59 -13.95 10.15
N ALA A 323 0.11 -12.75 9.81
CA ALA A 323 -1.31 -12.40 9.91
C ALA A 323 -2.19 -13.26 8.99
N TYR A 324 -1.78 -13.44 7.73
CA TYR A 324 -2.49 -14.31 6.79
C TYR A 324 -2.50 -15.77 7.22
N TRP A 325 -1.40 -16.25 7.80
CA TRP A 325 -1.32 -17.62 8.30
C TRP A 325 -2.29 -17.86 9.46
N LEU A 326 -2.38 -16.92 10.41
CA LEU A 326 -3.36 -16.99 11.51
C LEU A 326 -4.80 -16.96 10.98
N GLN A 327 -5.09 -16.10 9.99
CA GLN A 327 -6.41 -16.05 9.36
C GLN A 327 -6.73 -17.35 8.61
N ALA A 328 -5.75 -17.95 7.95
CA ALA A 328 -5.91 -19.23 7.27
C ALA A 328 -6.18 -20.38 8.25
N GLN A 329 -5.57 -20.36 9.44
CA GLN A 329 -5.89 -21.32 10.51
C GLN A 329 -7.33 -21.19 10.98
N ASP A 330 -7.82 -19.97 11.25
CA ASP A 330 -9.21 -19.73 11.65
C ASP A 330 -10.21 -20.18 10.55
N LEU A 331 -9.93 -19.86 9.28
CA LEU A 331 -10.72 -20.34 8.14
C LEU A 331 -10.73 -21.88 8.03
N ASN A 332 -9.61 -22.54 8.30
CA ASN A 332 -9.51 -23.99 8.29
C ASN A 332 -10.32 -24.61 9.44
N ASP A 333 -10.26 -24.02 10.63
CA ASP A 333 -11.06 -24.45 11.79
C ASP A 333 -12.56 -24.29 11.51
N GLN A 334 -12.98 -23.16 10.92
CA GLN A 334 -14.36 -22.94 10.48
C GLN A 334 -14.79 -23.97 9.42
N THR A 335 -13.90 -24.32 8.49
CA THR A 335 -14.17 -25.34 7.46
C THR A 335 -14.36 -26.72 8.08
N GLN A 336 -13.54 -27.09 9.07
CA GLN A 336 -13.70 -28.34 9.82
C GLN A 336 -15.02 -28.38 10.59
N GLN A 337 -15.40 -27.29 11.27
CA GLN A 337 -16.68 -27.19 11.96
C GLN A 337 -17.87 -27.31 10.99
N LEU A 338 -17.83 -26.62 9.85
CA LEU A 338 -18.84 -26.71 8.79
C LEU A 338 -18.95 -28.13 8.21
N ALA A 339 -17.83 -28.82 8.02
CA ALA A 339 -17.82 -30.20 7.55
C ALA A 339 -18.48 -31.15 8.57
N GLN A 340 -18.19 -30.99 9.87
CA GLN A 340 -18.84 -31.75 10.94
C GLN A 340 -20.35 -31.48 10.99
N GLN A 341 -20.77 -30.22 10.90
CA GLN A 341 -22.19 -29.84 10.85
C GLN A 341 -22.91 -30.43 9.64
N ARG A 342 -22.28 -30.40 8.46
CA ARG A 342 -22.81 -31.05 7.25
C ARG A 342 -23.01 -32.54 7.47
N GLN A 343 -22.04 -33.24 8.05
CA GLN A 343 -22.14 -34.66 8.30
C GLN A 343 -23.29 -34.98 9.27
N GLN A 344 -23.42 -34.21 10.36
CA GLN A 344 -24.52 -34.36 11.32
C GLN A 344 -25.88 -34.10 10.68
N ASN A 345 -26.02 -33.05 9.88
CA ASN A 345 -27.27 -32.74 9.19
C ASN A 345 -27.61 -33.80 8.14
N ASN A 346 -26.64 -34.31 7.38
CA ASN A 346 -26.88 -35.41 6.45
C ASN A 346 -27.35 -36.68 7.16
N ALA A 347 -26.74 -37.04 8.29
CA ALA A 347 -27.17 -38.19 9.07
C ALA A 347 -28.60 -38.02 9.61
N ARG A 348 -28.95 -36.81 10.09
CA ARG A 348 -30.33 -36.47 10.49
C ARG A 348 -31.29 -36.55 9.31
N HIS A 349 -30.94 -35.97 8.16
CA HIS A 349 -31.73 -36.04 6.93
C HIS A 349 -31.98 -37.49 6.52
N GLN A 350 -30.95 -38.33 6.49
CA GLN A 350 -31.08 -39.76 6.17
C GLN A 350 -31.98 -40.50 7.16
N THR A 351 -31.90 -40.17 8.45
CA THR A 351 -32.76 -40.77 9.48
C THR A 351 -34.22 -40.36 9.28
N ILE A 352 -34.49 -39.08 9.00
CA ILE A 352 -35.83 -38.58 8.68
C ILE A 352 -36.35 -39.25 7.40
N VAL A 353 -35.53 -39.33 6.36
CA VAL A 353 -35.88 -39.99 5.09
C VAL A 353 -36.20 -41.46 5.31
N ALA A 354 -35.43 -42.17 6.13
CA ALA A 354 -35.67 -43.56 6.47
C ALA A 354 -36.93 -43.76 7.36
N SER A 355 -37.32 -42.74 8.13
CA SER A 355 -38.55 -42.75 8.93
C SER A 355 -39.81 -42.40 8.13
N PHE A 356 -39.68 -41.96 6.88
CA PHE A 356 -40.85 -41.79 6.04
C PHE A 356 -41.50 -43.16 5.81
N PRO A 357 -42.84 -43.25 5.95
CA PRO A 357 -43.54 -44.47 5.59
C PRO A 357 -43.24 -44.79 4.12
N VAL A 358 -43.00 -46.06 3.81
CA VAL A 358 -42.81 -46.53 2.42
C VAL A 358 -44.03 -46.09 1.61
N GLN A 359 -43.88 -45.01 0.85
CA GLN A 359 -44.88 -44.57 -0.10
C GLN A 359 -44.87 -45.60 -1.23
N THR A 360 -45.88 -46.48 -1.21
CA THR A 360 -46.07 -47.53 -2.22
C THR A 360 -46.47 -47.00 -3.60
N ALA A 361 -46.70 -45.68 -3.72
CA ALA A 361 -47.00 -45.01 -4.98
C ALA A 361 -45.99 -43.89 -5.25
N ALA A 362 -45.39 -43.89 -6.44
CA ALA A 362 -44.53 -42.80 -6.88
C ALA A 362 -45.33 -41.48 -6.89
N PRO A 363 -44.72 -40.32 -6.60
CA PRO A 363 -45.42 -39.03 -6.59
C PRO A 363 -46.19 -38.73 -7.89
N GLU A 364 -45.66 -39.22 -9.01
CA GLU A 364 -46.28 -39.16 -10.34
C GLU A 364 -47.58 -39.98 -10.42
N GLN A 365 -47.64 -41.14 -9.76
CA GLN A 365 -48.84 -41.98 -9.71
C GLN A 365 -49.94 -41.35 -8.86
N LEU A 366 -49.60 -40.60 -7.80
CA LEU A 366 -50.59 -39.86 -7.02
C LEU A 366 -51.23 -38.74 -7.85
N ALA A 367 -50.43 -38.00 -8.64
CA ALA A 367 -50.96 -36.97 -9.53
C ALA A 367 -51.90 -37.56 -10.60
N GLN A 368 -51.54 -38.71 -11.17
CA GLN A 368 -52.36 -39.44 -12.14
C GLN A 368 -53.64 -40.01 -11.51
N THR A 369 -53.57 -40.52 -10.29
CA THR A 369 -54.74 -41.07 -9.59
C THR A 369 -55.74 -39.98 -9.24
N VAL A 370 -55.27 -38.81 -8.80
CA VAL A 370 -56.14 -37.67 -8.48
C VAL A 370 -56.79 -37.08 -9.74
N THR A 371 -56.08 -37.06 -10.87
CA THR A 371 -56.66 -36.61 -12.15
C THR A 371 -57.69 -37.59 -12.68
N LEU A 372 -57.43 -38.89 -12.61
CA LEU A 372 -58.39 -39.94 -12.97
C LEU A 372 -59.65 -39.88 -12.08
N ALA A 373 -59.49 -39.72 -10.77
CA ALA A 373 -60.62 -39.62 -9.83
C ALA A 373 -61.53 -38.43 -10.17
N ARG A 374 -60.96 -37.26 -10.52
CA ARG A 374 -61.76 -36.10 -10.95
C ARG A 374 -62.49 -36.30 -12.26
N GLN A 375 -61.96 -37.09 -13.19
CA GLN A 375 -62.63 -37.40 -14.45
C GLN A 375 -63.82 -38.35 -14.25
N LEU A 376 -63.71 -39.30 -13.31
CA LEU A 376 -64.78 -40.24 -13.00
C LEU A 376 -65.94 -39.61 -12.20
N ASP A 377 -65.66 -38.55 -11.43
CA ASP A 377 -66.67 -37.80 -10.65
C ASP A 377 -67.47 -36.78 -11.49
N ALA A 378 -67.18 -36.67 -12.79
CA ALA A 378 -67.95 -35.79 -13.68
C ALA A 378 -69.39 -36.32 -13.88
N PRO A 379 -70.43 -35.44 -13.90
CA PRO A 379 -71.82 -35.87 -14.08
C PRO A 379 -72.02 -36.65 -15.37
N GLN A 380 -72.54 -37.88 -15.28
CA GLN A 380 -72.83 -38.70 -16.46
C GLN A 380 -74.15 -38.26 -17.12
N PRO A 381 -74.25 -38.29 -18.47
CA PRO A 381 -75.48 -37.94 -19.18
C PRO A 381 -76.63 -38.91 -18.84
N ASN A 382 -77.85 -38.37 -18.70
CA ASN A 382 -79.07 -39.11 -18.42
C ASN A 382 -79.53 -39.91 -19.67
N ALA A 383 -78.86 -41.03 -19.93
CA ALA A 383 -79.15 -41.90 -21.08
C ALA A 383 -80.60 -42.38 -21.11
N MET A 384 -81.22 -42.54 -19.94
CA MET A 384 -82.62 -42.97 -19.81
C MET A 384 -83.60 -41.96 -20.44
N GLY A 385 -83.38 -40.66 -20.21
CA GLY A 385 -84.19 -39.59 -20.80
C GLY A 385 -84.09 -39.56 -22.33
N LEU A 386 -82.87 -39.76 -22.85
CA LEU A 386 -82.64 -39.86 -24.29
C LEU A 386 -83.36 -41.07 -24.91
N PHE A 387 -83.23 -42.27 -24.31
CA PHE A 387 -83.90 -43.46 -24.82
C PHE A 387 -85.42 -43.34 -24.79
N ALA A 388 -85.97 -42.75 -23.72
CA ALA A 388 -87.40 -42.49 -23.63
C ALA A 388 -87.89 -41.54 -24.74
N ALA A 389 -87.14 -40.46 -25.01
CA ALA A 389 -87.44 -39.49 -26.06
C ALA A 389 -87.45 -40.13 -27.47
N VAL A 390 -86.44 -40.95 -27.79
CA VAL A 390 -86.39 -41.65 -29.09
C VAL A 390 -87.46 -42.74 -29.18
N GLY A 391 -87.69 -43.50 -28.11
CA GLY A 391 -88.74 -44.52 -28.05
C GLY A 391 -90.13 -43.95 -28.30
N GLN A 392 -90.46 -42.79 -27.70
CA GLN A 392 -91.74 -42.13 -27.91
C GLN A 392 -91.95 -41.69 -29.37
N ALA A 393 -90.89 -41.23 -30.05
CA ALA A 393 -90.96 -40.87 -31.46
C ALA A 393 -91.16 -42.10 -32.36
N MET A 394 -90.59 -43.25 -31.98
CA MET A 394 -90.75 -44.51 -32.70
C MET A 394 -92.15 -45.10 -32.56
N ASP A 395 -92.74 -45.11 -31.36
CA ASP A 395 -94.09 -45.63 -31.13
C ASP A 395 -95.15 -44.89 -31.98
N ALA A 396 -94.95 -43.60 -32.23
CA ALA A 396 -95.85 -42.81 -33.06
C ALA A 396 -95.71 -43.11 -34.58
N ALA A 397 -94.67 -43.83 -35.00
CA ALA A 397 -94.33 -44.10 -36.40
C ALA A 397 -94.11 -45.61 -36.65
N PRO A 398 -95.18 -46.43 -36.64
CA PRO A 398 -95.08 -47.89 -36.78
C PRO A 398 -94.53 -48.34 -38.16
N ASP A 399 -94.47 -47.44 -39.14
CA ASP A 399 -93.97 -47.73 -40.49
C ASP A 399 -92.43 -47.68 -40.59
N ILE A 400 -91.72 -47.36 -39.50
CA ILE A 400 -90.26 -47.18 -39.46
C ILE A 400 -89.62 -48.15 -38.45
N THR A 401 -88.62 -48.91 -38.91
CA THR A 401 -87.82 -49.82 -38.08
C THR A 401 -86.45 -49.20 -37.76
N LEU A 402 -86.06 -49.19 -36.50
CA LEU A 402 -84.74 -48.73 -36.05
C LEU A 402 -83.73 -49.86 -36.19
N ASN A 403 -82.58 -49.57 -36.81
CA ASN A 403 -81.51 -50.55 -37.00
C ASN A 403 -80.38 -50.32 -35.99
N THR A 404 -79.91 -49.08 -35.86
CA THR A 404 -78.82 -48.72 -34.97
C THR A 404 -79.07 -47.36 -34.34
N LEU A 405 -78.70 -47.24 -33.07
CA LEU A 405 -78.66 -45.98 -32.34
C LEU A 405 -77.31 -45.87 -31.64
N GLU A 406 -76.55 -44.87 -32.04
CA GLU A 406 -75.22 -44.57 -31.47
C GLU A 406 -75.24 -43.17 -30.87
N TRP A 407 -74.62 -42.98 -29.71
CA TRP A 407 -74.44 -41.66 -29.13
C TRP A 407 -72.96 -41.41 -28.83
N VAL A 408 -72.54 -40.16 -29.03
CA VAL A 408 -71.19 -39.71 -28.71
C VAL A 408 -71.30 -38.61 -27.67
N ASP A 409 -70.65 -38.82 -26.53
CA ASP A 409 -70.53 -37.84 -25.46
C ASP A 409 -69.34 -36.92 -25.77
N ASP A 410 -69.63 -35.75 -26.35
CA ASP A 410 -68.60 -34.74 -26.63
C ASP A 410 -68.35 -33.91 -25.36
N THR A 411 -67.69 -34.54 -24.40
CA THR A 411 -67.32 -33.99 -23.08
C THR A 411 -66.41 -32.75 -23.13
N LEU A 412 -66.09 -32.24 -24.32
CA LEU A 412 -65.35 -31.00 -24.56
C LEU A 412 -66.27 -29.77 -24.73
N THR A 413 -67.59 -29.94 -24.74
CA THR A 413 -68.53 -28.81 -24.71
C THR A 413 -69.31 -28.76 -23.39
N PRO A 414 -69.25 -27.66 -22.61
CA PRO A 414 -69.88 -27.56 -21.28
C PRO A 414 -71.41 -27.42 -21.32
N SER A 415 -72.04 -27.76 -22.45
CA SER A 415 -73.48 -27.55 -22.71
C SER A 415 -74.36 -28.76 -22.40
N GLY A 416 -73.78 -29.94 -22.06
CA GLY A 416 -74.56 -31.15 -21.77
C GLY A 416 -75.34 -31.65 -23.00
N GLN A 417 -74.80 -31.41 -24.19
CA GLN A 417 -75.39 -31.83 -25.46
C GLN A 417 -74.86 -33.20 -25.86
N ILE A 418 -75.77 -34.13 -26.17
CA ILE A 418 -75.45 -35.46 -26.66
C ILE A 418 -75.80 -35.51 -28.14
N ASN A 419 -74.82 -35.85 -28.98
CA ASN A 419 -75.08 -36.11 -30.39
C ASN A 419 -75.42 -37.60 -30.56
N VAL A 420 -76.55 -37.86 -31.19
CA VAL A 420 -77.10 -39.21 -31.37
C VAL A 420 -77.34 -39.45 -32.85
N ASN A 421 -76.81 -40.53 -33.37
CA ASN A 421 -77.00 -40.97 -34.73
C ASN A 421 -77.99 -42.14 -34.73
N ILE A 422 -79.00 -42.04 -35.59
CA ILE A 422 -80.07 -43.02 -35.76
C ILE A 422 -80.02 -43.50 -37.20
N ASP A 423 -79.82 -44.79 -37.42
CA ASP A 423 -80.08 -45.40 -38.74
C ASP A 423 -81.36 -46.24 -38.68
N ALA A 424 -82.25 -45.99 -39.63
CA ALA A 424 -83.58 -46.59 -39.69
C ALA A 424 -83.98 -46.98 -41.11
N SER A 425 -84.99 -47.83 -41.22
CA SER A 425 -85.56 -48.32 -42.48
C SER A 425 -87.08 -48.27 -42.48
N LEU A 426 -87.70 -48.26 -43.66
CA LEU A 426 -89.16 -48.35 -43.79
C LEU A 426 -89.62 -49.81 -43.78
N ALA A 427 -90.61 -50.13 -42.95
CA ALA A 427 -91.11 -51.49 -42.74
C ALA A 427 -91.80 -52.09 -43.99
N THR A 428 -92.42 -51.24 -44.83
CA THR A 428 -93.02 -51.65 -46.09
C THR A 428 -92.72 -50.62 -47.18
N PHE A 429 -92.28 -51.10 -48.34
CA PHE A 429 -91.97 -50.26 -49.49
C PHE A 429 -92.70 -50.76 -50.74
N ASP A 430 -93.53 -49.91 -51.31
CA ASP A 430 -94.41 -50.17 -52.46
C ASP A 430 -93.82 -49.67 -53.80
N GLY A 431 -92.52 -49.31 -53.81
CA GLY A 431 -91.83 -48.76 -54.98
C GLY A 431 -92.01 -47.25 -55.17
N ASN A 432 -92.80 -46.56 -54.33
CA ASN A 432 -93.04 -45.13 -54.44
C ASN A 432 -92.09 -44.31 -53.56
N TYR A 433 -90.94 -43.92 -54.11
CA TYR A 433 -89.94 -43.12 -53.43
C TYR A 433 -90.44 -41.74 -52.93
N ARG A 434 -91.42 -41.12 -53.61
CA ARG A 434 -91.99 -39.83 -53.16
C ARG A 434 -92.84 -40.02 -51.89
N ALA A 435 -93.61 -41.10 -51.82
CA ALA A 435 -94.37 -41.44 -50.61
C ALA A 435 -93.45 -41.85 -49.46
N ALA A 436 -92.35 -42.56 -49.75
CA ALA A 436 -91.33 -42.90 -48.77
C ALA A 436 -90.64 -41.67 -48.17
N MET A 437 -90.26 -40.69 -49.00
CA MET A 437 -89.65 -39.44 -48.52
C MET A 437 -90.60 -38.62 -47.64
N GLN A 438 -91.89 -38.55 -47.98
CA GLN A 438 -92.90 -37.88 -47.14
C GLN A 438 -93.09 -38.56 -45.77
N ARG A 439 -92.88 -39.89 -45.68
CA ARG A 439 -92.91 -40.61 -44.39
C ARG A 439 -91.67 -40.28 -43.55
N ILE A 440 -90.49 -40.22 -44.18
CA ILE A 440 -89.23 -39.83 -43.51
C ILE A 440 -89.30 -38.38 -43.03
N GLU A 441 -89.77 -37.44 -43.85
CA GLU A 441 -89.94 -36.03 -43.46
C GLU A 441 -90.91 -35.89 -42.28
N ARG A 442 -92.03 -36.62 -42.28
CA ARG A 442 -92.96 -36.66 -41.13
C ARG A 442 -92.29 -37.19 -39.87
N PHE A 443 -91.41 -38.17 -39.98
CA PHE A 443 -90.65 -38.71 -38.84
C PHE A 443 -89.62 -37.71 -38.32
N ILE A 444 -88.91 -37.00 -39.20
CA ILE A 444 -87.98 -35.92 -38.82
C ILE A 444 -88.72 -34.81 -38.07
N SER A 445 -89.85 -34.33 -38.59
CA SER A 445 -90.64 -33.30 -37.92
C SER A 445 -91.18 -33.74 -36.56
N ARG A 446 -91.45 -35.04 -36.38
CA ARG A 446 -91.86 -35.60 -35.08
C ARG A 446 -90.70 -35.68 -34.09
N LEU A 447 -89.53 -36.16 -34.52
CA LEU A 447 -88.33 -36.16 -33.69
C LEU A 447 -87.96 -34.73 -33.24
N GLN A 448 -88.14 -33.72 -34.10
CA GLN A 448 -87.96 -32.30 -33.74
C GLN A 448 -89.00 -31.78 -32.74
N ALA A 449 -90.18 -32.42 -32.64
CA ALA A 449 -91.22 -32.03 -31.70
C ALA A 449 -91.06 -32.69 -30.32
N VAL A 450 -90.11 -33.61 -30.14
CA VAL A 450 -89.85 -34.27 -28.86
C VAL A 450 -89.13 -33.30 -27.92
N PRO A 451 -89.63 -33.09 -26.67
CA PRO A 451 -88.96 -32.24 -25.69
C PRO A 451 -87.52 -32.70 -25.44
N GLY A 452 -86.56 -31.78 -25.55
CA GLY A 452 -85.13 -32.06 -25.37
C GLY A 452 -84.36 -32.39 -26.65
N VAL A 453 -85.02 -32.54 -27.81
CA VAL A 453 -84.33 -32.62 -29.10
C VAL A 453 -84.20 -31.21 -29.67
N PHE A 454 -82.97 -30.72 -29.84
CA PHE A 454 -82.70 -29.36 -30.31
C PHE A 454 -82.61 -29.28 -31.83
N GLU A 455 -82.01 -30.28 -32.45
CA GLU A 455 -81.80 -30.33 -33.89
C GLU A 455 -81.87 -31.78 -34.39
N VAL A 456 -82.47 -31.98 -35.56
CA VAL A 456 -82.47 -33.26 -36.29
C VAL A 456 -82.12 -32.98 -37.73
N ARG A 457 -81.05 -33.62 -38.22
CA ARG A 457 -80.57 -33.53 -39.61
C ARG A 457 -80.63 -34.89 -40.27
N LEU A 458 -81.05 -34.92 -41.54
CA LEU A 458 -80.95 -36.11 -42.39
C LEU A 458 -79.49 -36.28 -42.82
N ARG A 459 -78.84 -37.32 -42.31
CA ARG A 459 -77.45 -37.69 -42.62
C ARG A 459 -77.35 -38.46 -43.93
N SER A 460 -78.30 -39.35 -44.21
CA SER A 460 -78.36 -40.10 -45.47
C SER A 460 -79.81 -40.28 -45.92
N SER A 461 -80.08 -39.96 -47.19
CA SER A 461 -81.40 -40.11 -47.82
C SER A 461 -81.45 -41.38 -48.67
N PRO A 462 -82.60 -42.07 -48.75
CA PRO A 462 -82.75 -43.24 -49.61
C PRO A 462 -82.83 -42.91 -51.12
N VAL A 463 -82.99 -41.63 -51.48
CA VAL A 463 -82.96 -41.16 -52.86
C VAL A 463 -81.81 -40.19 -53.00
N ASN A 464 -80.85 -40.55 -53.85
CA ASN A 464 -79.66 -39.75 -54.09
C ASN A 464 -80.04 -38.55 -54.99
N ALA A 465 -80.25 -37.38 -54.38
CA ALA A 465 -80.67 -36.16 -55.08
C ALA A 465 -79.49 -35.28 -55.56
N ASP A 466 -78.27 -35.80 -55.52
CA ASP A 466 -77.09 -35.11 -56.03
C ASP A 466 -77.03 -35.18 -57.57
N SER A 467 -77.06 -33.99 -58.19
CA SER A 467 -77.11 -33.74 -59.65
C SER A 467 -75.92 -34.28 -60.46
N SER A 468 -75.00 -35.02 -59.85
CA SER A 468 -73.79 -35.59 -60.46
C SER A 468 -73.75 -37.12 -60.49
N SER A 469 -74.84 -37.81 -60.13
CA SER A 469 -74.92 -39.28 -60.19
C SER A 469 -75.76 -39.79 -61.37
N THR A 470 -75.15 -40.61 -62.22
CA THR A 470 -75.74 -41.19 -63.44
C THR A 470 -76.79 -42.25 -63.13
N LEU A 471 -78.00 -42.06 -63.68
CA LEU A 471 -79.13 -42.99 -63.63
C LEU A 471 -78.77 -44.33 -64.31
N SER A 472 -78.78 -45.44 -63.56
CA SER A 472 -78.65 -46.79 -64.13
C SER A 472 -79.95 -47.56 -63.91
N GLY A 473 -80.75 -47.66 -64.96
CA GLY A 473 -81.90 -48.57 -65.02
C GLY A 473 -81.42 -50.02 -65.26
N LYS A 474 -81.82 -50.94 -64.39
CA LYS A 474 -81.77 -52.39 -64.64
C LYS A 474 -83.19 -52.93 -64.55
N THR A 475 -83.63 -53.57 -65.62
CA THR A 475 -84.89 -54.30 -65.78
C THR A 475 -84.90 -55.50 -64.82
N PHE A 476 -85.96 -55.64 -64.03
CA PHE A 476 -86.15 -56.74 -63.09
C PHE A 476 -86.61 -58.01 -63.82
N GLY A 477 -85.87 -59.11 -63.63
CA GLY A 477 -86.31 -60.47 -63.96
C GLY A 477 -87.06 -61.09 -62.77
N PRO A 478 -88.05 -61.97 -63.00
CA PRO A 478 -88.90 -62.51 -61.93
C PRO A 478 -88.25 -63.75 -61.32
N ASP A 479 -87.48 -63.60 -60.25
CA ASP A 479 -87.30 -64.59 -59.16
C ASP A 479 -86.20 -64.18 -58.16
N THR A 480 -86.41 -63.06 -57.48
CA THR A 480 -85.74 -62.77 -56.19
C THR A 480 -86.72 -62.03 -55.30
N ALA A 481 -87.21 -62.71 -54.27
CA ALA A 481 -88.21 -62.24 -53.32
C ALA A 481 -87.56 -61.57 -52.10
N GLU A 482 -86.92 -60.42 -52.31
CA GLU A 482 -86.60 -59.47 -51.25
C GLU A 482 -87.04 -58.07 -51.71
N ALA A 483 -88.00 -57.47 -51.02
CA ALA A 483 -88.44 -56.11 -51.29
C ALA A 483 -87.27 -55.14 -51.03
N PRO A 484 -87.03 -54.12 -51.89
CA PRO A 484 -85.94 -53.18 -51.67
C PRO A 484 -86.15 -52.43 -50.35
N GLU A 485 -85.21 -52.60 -49.41
CA GLU A 485 -85.25 -51.99 -48.08
C GLU A 485 -84.77 -50.54 -48.14
N VAL A 486 -85.64 -49.60 -47.80
CA VAL A 486 -85.36 -48.16 -47.90
C VAL A 486 -84.75 -47.68 -46.59
N ARG A 487 -83.43 -47.50 -46.58
CA ARG A 487 -82.64 -47.06 -45.40
C ARG A 487 -82.35 -45.56 -45.41
N PHE A 488 -82.39 -44.94 -44.25
CA PHE A 488 -82.00 -43.54 -44.04
C PHE A 488 -81.32 -43.37 -42.67
N GLY A 489 -80.46 -42.36 -42.57
CA GLY A 489 -79.73 -42.03 -41.36
C GLY A 489 -80.05 -40.61 -40.91
N LEU A 490 -80.24 -40.41 -39.61
CA LEU A 490 -80.48 -39.13 -38.95
C LEU A 490 -79.37 -38.85 -37.94
N SER A 491 -78.95 -37.59 -37.81
CA SER A 491 -78.22 -37.13 -36.63
C SER A 491 -79.10 -36.18 -35.85
N LEU A 492 -79.27 -36.42 -34.55
CA LEU A 492 -79.98 -35.54 -33.64
C LEU A 492 -79.06 -35.03 -32.53
N THR A 493 -79.29 -33.81 -32.09
CA THR A 493 -78.65 -33.24 -30.91
C THR A 493 -79.68 -33.17 -29.79
N TYR A 494 -79.45 -33.96 -28.74
CA TYR A 494 -80.28 -34.00 -27.55
C TYR A 494 -79.65 -33.15 -26.45
N ARG A 495 -80.46 -32.31 -25.83
CA ARG A 495 -80.08 -31.54 -24.64
C ARG A 495 -81.24 -31.60 -23.67
N GLU A 496 -81.00 -32.10 -22.48
CA GLU A 496 -82.01 -32.10 -21.43
C GLU A 496 -82.41 -30.64 -21.14
N ALA A 497 -83.69 -30.33 -21.28
CA ALA A 497 -84.20 -29.05 -20.83
C ALA A 497 -84.17 -29.06 -19.29
N PRO A 498 -83.60 -28.04 -18.63
CA PRO A 498 -83.68 -27.96 -17.18
C PRO A 498 -85.15 -27.92 -16.75
N PRO A 499 -85.52 -28.52 -15.61
CA PRO A 499 -86.90 -28.50 -15.12
C PRO A 499 -87.45 -27.08 -14.91
#